data_AF-A0A7V9ID32-F1
#
_entry.id   AF-A0A7V9ID32-F1
#
_cell.length_a   1.000
_cell.length_b   1.000
_cell.length_c   1.000
_cell.angle_alpha   90.00
_cell.angle_beta   90.00
_cell.angle_gamma   90.00
#
_symmetry.space_group_name_H-M   'P 1'
#
loop_
_entity.id
_entity.type
_entity.pdbx_description
1 polymer ?
#
loop_
_entity_poly.entity_id
_entity_poly.type
_entity_poly.pdbx_seq_one_letter_code
_entity_poly.pdbx_strand_id
1 'polypeptide(L)'
;MKTPTLRTLTAAIVLIVIASMAISAQSRKSTDQKPDGRASVEFNDRNSLLGSWYVSATPADAPPFRGLITFMEGGGMIASAQGDNLLNIGSLATAGHGAWVRTANREVLFTFRQIFYTADGSYDGGNLVRHTAVMDKSGMSWTGELTVEFFNSDDEVVFSSTGTVTATRIVPLPLMP
;
A
#
# COMPACT_ATOMS: atom_id res chain seq x y z
N MET A 1 11.72 -14.85 -45.18
CA MET A 1 10.46 -14.10 -45.45
C MET A 1 9.81 -13.86 -44.09
N LYS A 2 9.88 -12.69 -43.42
CA LYS A 2 9.28 -11.36 -43.74
C LYS A 2 7.83 -11.56 -44.25
N THR A 3 6.75 -11.14 -43.59
CA THR A 3 6.48 -9.99 -42.68
C THR A 3 5.11 -10.22 -41.97
N PRO A 4 4.85 -9.65 -40.78
CA PRO A 4 3.56 -9.67 -40.07
C PRO A 4 2.47 -8.81 -40.71
N THR A 5 1.19 -9.14 -40.46
CA THR A 5 0.04 -8.27 -40.80
C THR A 5 -0.56 -7.65 -39.55
N LEU A 6 -0.17 -6.40 -39.34
CA LEU A 6 -0.78 -5.39 -38.47
C LEU A 6 -2.22 -5.13 -38.94
N ARG A 7 -3.22 -5.42 -38.11
CA ARG A 7 -4.59 -4.92 -38.32
C ARG A 7 -4.83 -3.73 -37.41
N THR A 8 -4.61 -2.56 -38.00
CA THR A 8 -5.10 -1.25 -37.59
C THR A 8 -6.56 -1.31 -37.13
N LEU A 9 -6.82 -0.90 -35.88
CA LEU A 9 -8.14 -0.47 -35.45
C LEU A 9 -8.18 1.06 -35.45
N THR A 10 -9.20 1.53 -36.15
CA THR A 10 -9.41 2.87 -36.67
C THR A 10 -9.70 3.86 -35.55
N ALA A 11 -8.93 4.94 -35.49
CA ALA A 11 -9.26 6.11 -34.70
C ALA A 11 -10.48 6.81 -35.32
N ALA A 12 -11.53 7.01 -34.53
CA ALA A 12 -12.65 7.87 -34.89
C ALA A 12 -12.59 9.17 -34.08
N ILE A 13 -12.58 10.26 -34.84
CA ILE A 13 -12.49 11.66 -34.46
C ILE A 13 -13.82 12.12 -33.86
N VAL A 14 -13.80 12.81 -32.72
CA VAL A 14 -14.81 13.82 -32.41
C VAL A 14 -14.10 15.11 -32.01
N LEU A 15 -14.30 16.12 -32.84
CA LEU A 15 -13.73 17.45 -32.77
C LEU A 15 -14.92 18.39 -32.53
N ILE A 16 -15.00 19.00 -31.34
CA ILE A 16 -15.85 20.17 -31.12
C ILE A 16 -14.98 21.25 -30.47
N VAL A 17 -14.78 22.31 -31.25
CA VAL A 17 -14.20 23.60 -30.89
C VAL A 17 -15.30 24.46 -30.30
N ILE A 18 -15.12 25.02 -29.10
CA ILE A 18 -15.55 26.39 -28.79
C ILE A 18 -14.47 27.08 -27.95
N ALA A 19 -14.06 28.24 -28.44
CA ALA A 19 -13.03 29.11 -27.91
C ALA A 19 -13.58 30.09 -26.86
N SER A 20 -12.66 30.55 -26.00
CA SER A 20 -12.61 31.88 -25.38
C SER A 20 -13.71 32.28 -24.37
N MET A 21 -13.42 32.10 -23.07
CA MET A 21 -13.82 33.09 -22.06
C MET A 21 -12.62 33.53 -21.24
N ALA A 22 -12.53 34.85 -21.10
CA ALA A 22 -11.41 35.59 -20.54
C ALA A 22 -11.13 35.25 -19.08
N ILE A 23 -9.83 35.33 -18.77
CA ILE A 23 -9.22 35.23 -17.45
C ILE A 23 -9.84 36.29 -16.54
N SER A 24 -10.77 35.89 -15.68
CA SER A 24 -11.07 36.63 -14.46
C SER A 24 -10.18 36.07 -13.35
N ALA A 25 -8.96 36.63 -13.26
CA ALA A 25 -8.11 36.52 -12.09
C ALA A 25 -8.78 37.27 -10.93
N GLN A 26 -9.83 36.66 -10.35
CA GLN A 26 -10.34 37.10 -9.06
C GLN A 26 -9.43 36.51 -8.00
N SER A 27 -8.63 37.41 -7.38
CA SER A 27 -7.94 37.16 -6.13
C SER A 27 -8.86 36.44 -5.16
N ARG A 28 -8.68 35.13 -5.03
CA ARG A 28 -9.10 34.44 -3.81
C ARG A 28 -8.17 34.96 -2.74
N LYS A 29 -8.68 35.91 -1.95
CA LYS A 29 -8.12 36.21 -0.63
C LYS A 29 -7.85 34.85 0.03
N SER A 30 -6.59 34.63 0.37
CA SER A 30 -6.18 33.62 1.33
C SER A 30 -6.97 33.92 2.61
N THR A 31 -8.10 33.24 2.75
CA THR A 31 -8.75 33.07 4.04
C THR A 31 -7.83 32.12 4.79
N ASP A 32 -7.19 32.64 5.84
CA ASP A 32 -6.61 31.84 6.92
C ASP A 32 -7.62 30.79 7.34
N GLN A 33 -7.49 29.60 6.77
CA GLN A 33 -8.25 28.44 7.17
C GLN A 33 -7.55 27.92 8.42
N LYS A 34 -7.97 28.46 9.57
CA LYS A 34 -7.78 27.88 10.89
C LYS A 34 -7.86 26.36 10.77
N PRO A 35 -6.86 25.59 11.21
CA PRO A 35 -6.90 24.13 11.14
C PRO A 35 -8.24 23.70 11.74
N ASP A 36 -9.03 22.98 10.95
CA ASP A 36 -10.27 22.43 11.46
C ASP A 36 -9.88 21.52 12.62
N GLY A 37 -10.47 21.79 13.78
CA GLY A 37 -10.27 21.04 15.01
C GLY A 37 -10.85 19.62 14.92
N ARG A 38 -10.53 18.88 13.85
CA ARG A 38 -10.39 17.43 13.94
C ARG A 38 -9.20 17.21 14.85
N ALA A 39 -9.48 17.22 16.14
CA ALA A 39 -8.55 16.75 17.15
C ALA A 39 -7.94 15.46 16.60
N SER A 40 -6.64 15.52 16.27
CA SER A 40 -5.81 14.32 16.27
C SER A 40 -6.13 13.65 17.59
N VAL A 41 -6.81 12.51 17.55
CA VAL A 41 -7.14 11.76 18.76
C VAL A 41 -5.79 11.52 19.42
N GLU A 42 -5.57 12.23 20.53
CA GLU A 42 -4.34 12.21 21.29
C GLU A 42 -3.96 10.74 21.55
N PHE A 43 -2.68 10.43 21.38
CA PHE A 43 -2.17 9.07 21.56
C PHE A 43 -2.40 8.65 23.02
N ASN A 44 -3.52 8.01 23.31
CA ASN A 44 -3.54 7.04 24.38
C ASN A 44 -2.71 5.87 23.86
N ASP A 45 -1.44 5.79 24.30
CA ASP A 45 -0.40 4.84 23.86
C ASP A 45 -0.88 3.37 23.73
N ARG A 46 -1.95 3.01 24.44
CA ARG A 46 -2.55 1.66 24.40
C ARG A 46 -3.35 1.34 23.13
N ASN A 47 -3.69 2.32 22.29
CA ASN A 47 -4.47 2.14 21.06
C ASN A 47 -3.74 2.69 19.81
N SER A 48 -2.41 2.77 19.85
CA SER A 48 -1.62 3.24 18.72
C SER A 48 -1.20 2.07 17.82
N LEU A 49 -1.35 2.18 16.49
CA LEU A 49 -0.80 1.18 15.55
C LEU A 49 0.74 1.25 15.47
N LEU A 50 1.35 2.31 16.01
CA LEU A 50 2.78 2.55 15.99
C LEU A 50 3.57 1.37 16.55
N GLY A 51 4.75 1.13 15.97
CA GLY A 51 5.65 0.04 16.35
C GLY A 51 5.62 -1.12 15.37
N SER A 52 6.23 -2.23 15.77
CA SER A 52 6.47 -3.38 14.92
C SER A 52 5.51 -4.53 15.21
N TRP A 53 5.15 -5.24 14.15
CA TRP A 53 4.13 -6.29 14.15
C TRP A 53 4.61 -7.51 13.42
N TYR A 54 4.34 -8.67 13.99
CA TYR A 54 4.48 -9.95 13.32
C TYR A 54 3.14 -10.34 12.70
N VAL A 55 3.16 -10.64 11.41
CA VAL A 55 1.97 -10.74 10.57
C VAL A 55 1.83 -12.15 10.01
N SER A 56 0.59 -12.65 9.95
CA SER A 56 0.20 -13.84 9.19
C SER A 56 -0.86 -13.44 8.17
N ALA A 57 -0.52 -13.53 6.89
CA ALA A 57 -1.39 -13.23 5.77
C ALA A 57 -1.91 -14.52 5.12
N THR A 58 -3.18 -14.52 4.75
CA THR A 58 -3.86 -15.62 4.06
C THR A 58 -4.51 -15.06 2.78
N PRO A 59 -3.79 -15.12 1.64
CA PRO A 59 -4.38 -14.79 0.35
C PRO A 59 -5.47 -15.80 -0.04
N ALA A 60 -6.40 -15.38 -0.90
CA ALA A 60 -7.43 -16.27 -1.43
C ALA A 60 -6.85 -17.36 -2.36
N ASP A 61 -5.81 -17.01 -3.13
CA ASP A 61 -5.30 -17.82 -4.25
C ASP A 61 -3.89 -18.39 -3.99
N ALA A 62 -3.37 -18.29 -2.76
CA ALA A 62 -2.02 -18.73 -2.41
C ALA A 62 -1.94 -19.23 -0.96
N PRO A 63 -0.94 -20.06 -0.61
CA PRO A 63 -0.71 -20.48 0.76
C PRO A 63 -0.48 -19.29 1.71
N PRO A 64 -0.82 -19.44 3.01
CA PRO A 64 -0.49 -18.43 4.01
C PRO A 64 1.01 -18.19 4.13
N PHE A 65 1.39 -16.94 4.38
CA PHE A 65 2.77 -16.52 4.61
C PHE A 65 2.88 -15.55 5.78
N ARG A 66 4.11 -15.36 6.27
CA ARG A 66 4.42 -14.48 7.41
C ARG A 66 5.05 -13.18 6.95
N GLY A 67 4.95 -12.13 7.75
CA GLY A 67 5.61 -10.87 7.47
C GLY A 67 5.91 -10.05 8.71
N LEU A 68 6.58 -8.93 8.50
CA LEU A 68 6.84 -7.90 9.48
C LEU A 68 6.28 -6.58 8.94
N ILE A 69 5.63 -5.80 9.80
CA ILE A 69 5.22 -4.43 9.48
C ILE A 69 5.62 -3.51 10.62
N THR A 70 6.22 -2.38 10.29
CA THR A 70 6.50 -1.31 11.25
C THR A 70 5.76 -0.04 10.83
N PHE A 71 4.91 0.46 11.72
CA PHE A 71 4.24 1.74 11.57
C PHE A 71 5.02 2.81 12.35
N MET A 72 5.41 3.87 11.66
CA MET A 72 6.20 4.96 12.19
C MET A 72 5.32 6.18 12.46
N GLU A 73 5.79 7.04 13.37
CA GLU A 73 5.22 8.36 13.57
C GLU A 73 5.29 9.17 12.27
N GLY A 74 4.31 10.07 12.06
CA GLY A 74 4.21 10.86 10.83
C GLY A 74 3.52 10.13 9.66
N GLY A 75 3.01 8.92 9.88
CA GLY A 75 2.16 8.22 8.90
C GLY A 75 2.93 7.35 7.91
N GLY A 76 4.24 7.12 8.09
CA GLY A 76 5.02 6.20 7.26
C GLY A 76 4.95 4.75 7.76
N MET A 77 5.14 3.77 6.87
CA MET A 77 5.28 2.37 7.23
C MET A 77 6.28 1.60 6.35
N ILE A 78 6.83 0.53 6.90
CA ILE A 78 7.70 -0.44 6.19
C ILE A 78 7.14 -1.84 6.39
N ALA A 79 7.16 -2.68 5.35
CA ALA A 79 6.76 -4.08 5.41
C ALA A 79 7.84 -4.99 4.80
N SER A 80 7.89 -6.23 5.25
CA SER A 80 8.62 -7.32 4.58
C SER A 80 7.88 -8.63 4.76
N ALA A 81 8.05 -9.56 3.83
CA ALA A 81 7.35 -10.83 3.83
C ALA A 81 8.30 -12.02 3.69
N GLN A 82 7.91 -13.12 4.32
CA GLN A 82 8.42 -14.43 3.99
C GLN A 82 8.19 -14.66 2.50
N GLY A 83 9.27 -14.98 1.78
CA GLY A 83 9.19 -15.16 0.34
C GLY A 83 9.52 -13.91 -0.46
N ASP A 84 10.03 -12.82 0.15
CA ASP A 84 10.70 -11.73 -0.59
C ASP A 84 11.93 -12.19 -1.40
N ASN A 85 12.24 -13.48 -1.35
CA ASN A 85 13.06 -14.18 -2.32
C ASN A 85 12.19 -15.28 -2.97
N LEU A 86 11.48 -14.96 -4.06
CA LEU A 86 10.67 -15.92 -4.81
C LEU A 86 11.58 -16.73 -5.74
N LEU A 87 12.51 -17.50 -5.16
CA LEU A 87 13.53 -18.29 -5.87
C LEU A 87 12.99 -19.15 -7.01
N ASN A 88 11.73 -19.59 -6.91
CA ASN A 88 11.10 -20.46 -7.91
C ASN A 88 10.61 -19.71 -9.16
N ILE A 89 10.51 -18.39 -9.13
CA ILE A 89 10.14 -17.53 -10.27
C ILE A 89 11.24 -16.52 -10.64
N GLY A 90 12.41 -16.60 -9.99
CA GLY A 90 13.59 -15.79 -10.33
C GLY A 90 13.51 -14.32 -9.92
N SER A 91 12.55 -13.96 -9.07
CA SER A 91 12.24 -12.59 -8.70
C SER A 91 12.42 -12.37 -7.19
N LEU A 92 13.11 -11.29 -6.84
CA LEU A 92 13.37 -10.81 -5.48
C LEU A 92 12.51 -9.60 -5.21
N ALA A 93 12.12 -9.36 -3.95
CA ALA A 93 11.34 -8.20 -3.56
C ALA A 93 12.12 -7.29 -2.61
N THR A 94 11.91 -5.98 -2.73
CA THR A 94 12.35 -5.04 -1.71
C THR A 94 11.44 -5.13 -0.48
N ALA A 95 11.89 -4.52 0.62
CA ALA A 95 10.94 -4.09 1.65
C ALA A 95 9.88 -3.17 1.03
N GLY A 96 8.64 -3.35 1.48
CA GLY A 96 7.52 -2.50 1.12
C GLY A 96 7.61 -1.17 1.85
N HIS A 97 7.40 -0.06 1.14
CA HIS A 97 7.32 1.27 1.74
C HIS A 97 5.94 1.86 1.49
N GLY A 98 5.41 2.55 2.51
CA GLY A 98 4.02 2.95 2.47
C GLY A 98 3.64 4.05 3.43
N ALA A 99 2.34 4.31 3.46
CA ALA A 99 1.71 5.27 4.34
C ALA A 99 0.52 4.64 5.07
N TRP A 100 0.17 5.19 6.24
CA TRP A 100 -0.96 4.77 7.04
C TRP A 100 -1.69 5.97 7.65
N VAL A 101 -2.99 5.79 7.91
CA VAL A 101 -3.82 6.79 8.57
C VAL A 101 -4.91 6.11 9.39
N ARG A 102 -5.15 6.61 10.60
CA ARG A 102 -6.28 6.17 11.42
C ARG A 102 -7.59 6.74 10.87
N THR A 103 -8.56 5.87 10.59
CA THR A 103 -9.87 6.27 10.04
C THR A 103 -10.98 6.28 11.07
N ALA A 104 -10.88 5.44 12.12
CA ALA A 104 -11.85 5.40 13.19
C ALA A 104 -11.24 4.93 14.52
N ASN A 105 -12.10 4.72 15.52
CA ASN A 105 -11.67 4.16 16.79
C ASN A 105 -11.25 2.68 16.60
N ARG A 106 -9.93 2.44 16.53
CA ARG A 106 -9.26 1.15 16.26
C ARG A 106 -9.17 0.76 14.79
N GLU A 107 -9.59 1.61 13.86
CA GLU A 107 -9.51 1.31 12.42
C GLU A 107 -8.39 2.13 11.78
N VAL A 108 -7.60 1.48 10.94
CA VAL A 108 -6.49 2.08 10.19
C VAL A 108 -6.56 1.62 8.74
N LEU A 109 -6.33 2.57 7.83
CA LEU A 109 -6.02 2.28 6.44
C LEU A 109 -4.52 2.41 6.24
N PHE A 110 -3.94 1.49 5.49
CA PHE A 110 -2.56 1.62 5.04
C PHE A 110 -2.37 1.09 3.62
N THR A 111 -1.33 1.59 2.98
CA THR A 111 -0.96 1.22 1.62
C THR A 111 0.55 1.16 1.52
N PHE A 112 1.10 0.12 0.92
CA PHE A 112 2.54 0.01 0.66
C PHE A 112 2.82 -0.61 -0.71
N ARG A 113 4.00 -0.30 -1.23
CA ARG A 113 4.48 -0.80 -2.52
C ARG A 113 5.78 -1.57 -2.33
N GLN A 114 5.90 -2.72 -2.98
CA GLN A 114 7.17 -3.44 -3.15
C GLN A 114 7.63 -3.37 -4.59
N ILE A 115 8.94 -3.35 -4.80
CA ILE A 115 9.58 -3.46 -6.11
C ILE A 115 10.09 -4.89 -6.25
N PHE A 116 9.81 -5.50 -7.40
CA PHE A 116 10.37 -6.79 -7.79
C PHE A 116 11.54 -6.60 -8.73
N TYR A 117 12.55 -7.45 -8.59
CA TYR A 117 13.76 -7.41 -9.39
C TYR A 117 14.35 -8.80 -9.61
N THR A 118 14.98 -9.00 -10.76
CA THR A 118 15.71 -10.21 -11.10
C THR A 118 17.01 -10.32 -10.30
N ALA A 119 17.65 -11.49 -10.29
CA ALA A 119 18.89 -11.71 -9.56
C ALA A 119 20.08 -10.82 -10.01
N ASP A 120 20.03 -10.27 -11.24
CA ASP A 120 21.01 -9.29 -11.74
C ASP A 120 20.67 -7.83 -11.37
N GLY A 121 19.55 -7.61 -10.66
CA GLY A 121 19.08 -6.31 -10.22
C GLY A 121 18.17 -5.56 -11.20
N SER A 122 17.82 -6.16 -12.34
CA SER A 122 16.90 -5.54 -13.30
C SER A 122 15.47 -5.47 -12.73
N TYR A 123 14.75 -4.40 -13.04
CA TYR A 123 13.36 -4.22 -12.61
C TYR A 123 12.44 -5.27 -13.25
N ASP A 124 11.59 -5.90 -12.43
CA ASP A 124 10.68 -6.99 -12.85
C ASP A 124 9.23 -6.72 -12.40
N GLY A 125 8.88 -5.45 -12.16
CA GLY A 125 7.54 -5.06 -11.72
C GLY A 125 7.42 -4.86 -10.21
N GLY A 126 6.28 -5.22 -9.64
CA GLY A 126 6.08 -5.04 -8.20
C GLY A 126 4.66 -5.32 -7.74
N ASN A 127 4.34 -4.86 -6.55
CA ASN A 127 2.98 -4.93 -6.02
C ASN A 127 2.57 -3.63 -5.31
N LEU A 128 1.25 -3.41 -5.20
CA LEU A 128 0.63 -2.38 -4.40
C LEU A 128 -0.40 -3.07 -3.51
N VAL A 129 -0.22 -2.93 -2.20
CA VAL A 129 -1.12 -3.52 -1.20
C VAL A 129 -1.92 -2.41 -0.55
N ARG A 130 -3.24 -2.57 -0.50
CA ARG A 130 -4.18 -1.70 0.23
C ARG A 130 -4.86 -2.52 1.32
N HIS A 131 -4.89 -1.99 2.54
CA HIS A 131 -5.33 -2.75 3.70
C HIS A 131 -6.20 -1.91 4.64
N THR A 132 -7.22 -2.55 5.21
CA THR A 132 -8.01 -2.03 6.34
C THR A 132 -7.76 -2.90 7.56
N ALA A 133 -7.14 -2.35 8.60
CA ALA A 133 -6.87 -3.06 9.84
C ALA A 133 -7.76 -2.57 10.97
N VAL A 134 -8.24 -3.51 11.78
CA VAL A 134 -9.02 -3.28 12.99
C VAL A 134 -8.24 -3.82 14.17
N MET A 135 -7.79 -2.92 15.05
CA MET A 135 -7.16 -3.28 16.31
C MET A 135 -8.17 -3.87 17.29
N ASP A 136 -7.69 -4.84 18.07
CA ASP A 136 -8.43 -5.32 19.23
C ASP A 136 -8.50 -4.25 20.34
N LYS A 137 -9.23 -4.56 21.41
CA LYS A 137 -9.36 -3.65 22.56
C LYS A 137 -8.07 -3.51 23.37
N SER A 138 -7.11 -4.43 23.21
CA SER A 138 -5.87 -4.46 23.98
C SER A 138 -4.76 -3.64 23.32
N GLY A 139 -4.88 -3.35 22.02
CA GLY A 139 -3.83 -2.75 21.20
C GLY A 139 -2.68 -3.71 20.90
N MET A 140 -2.82 -5.00 21.21
CA MET A 140 -1.76 -6.02 21.04
C MET A 140 -1.96 -6.91 19.82
N SER A 141 -3.14 -6.85 19.21
CA SER A 141 -3.42 -7.55 17.95
C SER A 141 -4.30 -6.72 17.03
N TRP A 142 -4.23 -7.02 15.75
CA TRP A 142 -5.19 -6.54 14.77
C TRP A 142 -5.49 -7.60 13.73
N THR A 143 -6.67 -7.49 13.13
CA THR A 143 -7.07 -8.26 11.95
C THR A 143 -7.43 -7.32 10.82
N GLY A 144 -7.48 -7.82 9.60
CA GLY A 144 -8.01 -7.04 8.51
C GLY A 144 -8.02 -7.73 7.18
N GLU A 145 -8.45 -6.99 6.18
CA GLU A 145 -8.54 -7.43 4.79
C GLU A 145 -7.58 -6.62 3.93
N LEU A 146 -7.06 -7.27 2.90
CA LEU A 146 -6.20 -6.65 1.91
C LEU A 146 -6.69 -6.88 0.49
N THR A 147 -6.34 -5.94 -0.37
CA THR A 147 -6.27 -6.11 -1.82
C THR A 147 -4.83 -5.92 -2.25
N VAL A 148 -4.36 -6.75 -3.16
CA VAL A 148 -3.05 -6.61 -3.79
C VAL A 148 -3.22 -6.55 -5.30
N GLU A 149 -2.52 -5.61 -5.92
CA GLU A 149 -2.34 -5.51 -7.36
C GLU A 149 -0.88 -5.79 -7.68
N PHE A 150 -0.64 -6.62 -8.70
CA PHE A 150 0.68 -6.98 -9.18
C PHE A 150 0.91 -6.36 -10.55
N PHE A 151 2.08 -5.75 -10.72
CA PHE A 151 2.48 -5.05 -11.92
C PHE A 151 3.59 -5.80 -12.64
N ASN A 152 3.59 -5.74 -13.97
CA ASN A 152 4.74 -6.14 -14.79
C ASN A 152 5.82 -5.03 -14.83
N SER A 153 6.89 -5.26 -15.59
CA SER A 153 7.99 -4.30 -15.80
C SER A 153 7.59 -3.00 -16.50
N ASP A 154 6.42 -2.96 -17.12
CA ASP A 154 5.85 -1.78 -17.79
C ASP A 154 4.87 -1.01 -16.87
N ASP A 155 4.84 -1.34 -15.58
CA ASP A 155 3.91 -0.81 -14.56
C ASP A 155 2.42 -1.09 -14.85
N GLU A 156 2.11 -2.08 -15.69
CA GLU A 156 0.73 -2.50 -15.97
C GLU A 156 0.25 -3.56 -14.98
N VAL A 157 -0.98 -3.42 -14.48
CA VAL A 157 -1.59 -4.44 -13.61
C VAL A 157 -1.85 -5.72 -14.42
N VAL A 158 -1.24 -6.81 -14.00
CA VAL A 158 -1.39 -8.13 -14.65
C VAL A 158 -2.21 -9.12 -13.81
N PHE A 159 -2.30 -8.88 -12.51
CA PHE A 159 -3.04 -9.74 -11.59
C PHE A 159 -3.46 -8.96 -10.34
N SER A 160 -4.59 -9.35 -9.74
CA SER A 160 -5.04 -8.83 -8.46
C SER A 160 -5.58 -9.96 -7.60
N SER A 161 -5.38 -9.88 -6.29
CA SER A 161 -5.93 -10.83 -5.33
C SER A 161 -6.38 -10.12 -4.05
N THR A 162 -7.09 -10.85 -3.21
CA THR A 162 -7.55 -10.41 -1.89
C THR A 162 -7.06 -11.36 -0.82
N GLY A 163 -7.09 -10.93 0.43
CA GLY A 163 -6.73 -11.80 1.53
C GLY A 163 -7.14 -11.24 2.88
N THR A 164 -6.91 -12.06 3.91
CA THR A 164 -7.07 -11.66 5.30
C THR A 164 -5.73 -11.67 6.00
N VAL A 165 -5.64 -10.88 7.07
CA VAL A 165 -4.42 -10.74 7.85
C VAL A 165 -4.75 -10.76 9.32
N THR A 166 -3.88 -11.42 10.09
CA THR A 166 -3.82 -11.29 11.54
C THR A 166 -2.42 -10.84 11.94
N ALA A 167 -2.31 -10.05 13.00
CA ALA A 167 -1.02 -9.57 13.48
C ALA A 167 -0.96 -9.49 15.00
N THR A 168 0.25 -9.68 15.51
CA THR A 168 0.58 -9.57 16.92
C THR A 168 1.73 -8.57 17.09
N ARG A 169 1.61 -7.71 18.10
CA ARG A 169 2.63 -6.70 18.39
C ARG A 169 3.94 -7.37 18.83
N ILE A 170 5.06 -6.90 18.29
CA ILE A 170 6.39 -7.25 18.77
C ILE A 170 6.73 -6.28 19.91
N VAL A 171 7.02 -6.84 21.08
CA VAL A 171 7.38 -6.07 22.28
C VAL A 171 8.78 -6.45 22.75
N PRO A 172 9.50 -5.54 23.42
CA PRO A 172 10.75 -5.90 24.08
C PRO A 172 10.49 -6.99 25.12
N LEU A 173 11.34 -8.02 25.11
CA LEU A 173 11.32 -9.09 26.11
C LEU A 173 12.47 -8.85 27.10
N PRO A 174 12.24 -9.05 28.40
CA PRO A 174 13.33 -9.01 29.37
C PRO A 174 14.34 -10.12 29.06
N LEU A 175 15.61 -9.89 29.39
CA LEU A 175 16.60 -10.97 29.41
C LEU A 175 16.19 -11.98 30.48
N MET A 176 16.28 -13.27 30.16
CA MET A 176 16.20 -14.30 31.20
C MET A 176 17.44 -14.17 32.08
N PRO A 177 17.29 -14.25 33.42
CA PRO A 177 18.41 -14.18 34.35
C PRO A 177 19.43 -15.32 34.15
#